data_AF-A0A846NBZ5-F1
#
_entry.id   AF-A0A846NBZ5-F1
#
_cell.length_a   1.000
_cell.length_b   1.000
_cell.length_c   1.000
_cell.angle_alpha   90.00
_cell.angle_beta   90.00
_cell.angle_gamma   90.00
#
_symmetry.space_group_name_H-M   'P 1'
#
loop_
_entity.id
_entity.type
_entity.pdbx_description
1 polymer ?
#
loop_
_entity_poly.entity_id
_entity_poly.type
_entity_poly.pdbx_seq_one_letter_code
_entity_poly.pdbx_strand_id
1 'polypeptide(L)'
;EYEQLKKDIAWYEEVLADPKKVLDIIKSELIELKSRYGDERRTRILEGELNFEDEDLIPVEEMIVTITNTGYIKRLHVDTYKSQRRGGKGVIGM
;
A
#
# COMPACT_ATOMS: atom_id res chain seq x y z
N GLU A 1 54.26 -2.70 -30.36
CA GLU A 1 53.11 -3.59 -30.62
C GLU A 1 53.35 -5.02 -30.16
N TYR A 2 54.39 -5.72 -30.63
CA TYR A 2 54.63 -7.12 -30.26
C TYR A 2 54.75 -7.38 -28.74
N GLU A 3 55.50 -6.53 -28.02
CA GLU A 3 55.63 -6.62 -26.56
C GLU A 3 54.33 -6.29 -25.81
N GLN A 4 53.47 -5.45 -26.39
CA GLN A 4 52.16 -5.13 -25.82
C GLN A 4 51.23 -6.35 -25.96
N LEU A 5 51.19 -6.93 -27.16
CA LEU A 5 50.39 -8.11 -27.48
C LEU A 5 50.75 -9.30 -26.58
N LYS A 6 52.04 -9.52 -26.31
CA LYS A 6 52.47 -10.56 -25.36
C LYS A 6 51.96 -10.33 -23.94
N LYS A 7 51.96 -9.08 -23.48
CA LYS A 7 51.45 -8.72 -22.14
C LYS A 7 49.93 -8.93 -22.07
N ASP A 8 49.21 -8.53 -23.10
CA ASP A 8 47.76 -8.70 -23.16
C ASP A 8 47.38 -10.19 -23.16
N ILE A 9 48.07 -11.02 -23.95
CA ILE A 9 47.85 -12.48 -23.97
C ILE A 9 48.09 -13.08 -22.58
N ALA A 10 49.21 -12.76 -21.94
CA ALA A 10 49.53 -13.28 -20.60
C ALA A 10 48.48 -12.87 -19.56
N TRP A 11 47.98 -11.63 -19.64
CA TRP A 11 46.89 -11.15 -18.79
C TRP A 11 45.58 -11.90 -19.03
N TYR A 12 45.18 -12.10 -20.29
CA TYR A 12 43.95 -12.83 -20.59
C TYR A 12 44.02 -14.30 -20.17
N GLU A 13 45.17 -14.95 -20.35
CA GLU A 13 45.39 -16.32 -19.86
C GLU A 13 45.30 -16.39 -18.33
N GLU A 14 45.85 -15.40 -17.63
CA GLU A 14 45.77 -15.30 -16.17
C GLU A 14 44.32 -15.09 -15.68
N VAL A 15 43.54 -14.27 -16.38
CA VAL A 15 42.12 -14.03 -16.08
C VAL A 15 41.29 -15.30 -16.34
N LEU A 16 41.54 -16.02 -17.45
CA LEU A 16 40.82 -17.25 -17.78
C LEU A 16 41.17 -18.41 -16.84
N ALA A 17 42.36 -18.41 -16.25
CA ALA A 17 42.80 -19.46 -15.32
C ALA A 17 42.18 -19.35 -13.91
N ASP A 18 41.80 -18.15 -13.46
CA ASP A 18 41.25 -17.90 -12.13
C ASP A 18 39.79 -17.38 -12.19
N PRO A 19 38.80 -18.23 -11.84
CA PRO A 19 37.39 -17.83 -11.80
C PRO A 19 37.10 -16.62 -10.88
N LYS A 20 37.91 -16.38 -9.84
CA LYS A 20 37.71 -15.22 -8.95
C LYS A 20 37.99 -13.91 -9.67
N LYS A 21 39.05 -13.86 -10.49
CA LYS A 21 39.40 -12.66 -11.27
C LYS A 21 38.29 -12.31 -12.26
N VAL A 22 37.68 -13.32 -12.89
CA VAL A 22 36.52 -13.12 -13.76
C VAL A 22 35.37 -12.48 -13.00
N LEU A 23 35.03 -12.99 -11.80
CA LEU A 23 33.96 -12.43 -10.98
C LEU A 23 34.27 -11.01 -10.50
N ASP A 24 35.53 -10.71 -10.17
CA ASP A 24 35.96 -9.37 -9.76
C ASP A 24 35.84 -8.37 -10.92
N ILE A 25 36.22 -8.78 -12.14
CA ILE A 25 36.03 -7.97 -13.36
C ILE A 25 34.54 -7.71 -13.57
N ILE A 26 33.70 -8.75 -13.58
CA ILE A 26 32.25 -8.61 -13.76
C ILE A 26 31.66 -7.67 -12.71
N LYS A 27 32.06 -7.81 -11.44
CA LYS A 27 31.61 -6.93 -10.37
C LYS A 27 32.01 -5.48 -10.61
N SER A 28 33.25 -5.24 -11.04
CA SER A 28 33.74 -3.89 -11.34
C SER A 28 32.95 -3.24 -12.48
N GLU A 29 32.68 -3.99 -13.55
CA GLU A 29 31.90 -3.52 -14.70
C GLU A 29 30.44 -3.24 -14.31
N LEU A 30 29.81 -4.10 -13.50
CA LEU A 30 28.45 -3.87 -13.00
C LEU A 30 28.35 -2.63 -12.12
N ILE A 31 29.37 -2.34 -11.30
CA ILE A 31 29.43 -1.12 -10.49
C ILE A 31 29.58 0.11 -11.40
N GLU A 32 30.43 0.04 -12.42
CA GLU A 32 30.61 1.13 -13.39
C GLU A 32 29.30 1.39 -14.18
N LEU A 33 28.62 0.33 -14.62
CA LEU A 33 27.31 0.44 -15.27
C LEU A 33 26.26 1.07 -14.36
N LYS A 34 26.19 0.64 -13.09
CA LYS A 34 25.30 1.24 -12.09
C LYS A 34 25.62 2.73 -11.88
N SER A 35 26.90 3.11 -11.88
CA SER A 35 27.31 4.51 -11.73
C SER A 35 27.01 5.36 -12.97
N ARG A 36 27.11 4.79 -14.17
CA ARG A 36 26.85 5.52 -15.43
C ARG A 36 25.36 5.67 -15.74
N TYR A 37 24.57 4.65 -15.42
CA TYR A 37 23.18 4.53 -15.88
C TYR A 37 22.14 4.38 -14.77
N GLY A 38 22.56 4.40 -13.50
CA GLY A 38 21.63 4.31 -12.37
C GLY A 38 20.82 5.58 -12.19
N ASP A 39 19.52 5.42 -11.95
CA ASP A 39 18.59 6.48 -11.57
C ASP A 39 17.99 6.23 -10.18
N GLU A 40 17.40 7.27 -9.58
CA GLU A 40 16.72 7.13 -8.31
C GLU A 40 15.37 6.40 -8.48
N ARG A 41 15.00 5.62 -7.46
CA ARG A 41 13.71 4.93 -7.45
C ARG A 41 12.57 5.95 -7.44
N ARG A 42 11.80 5.97 -8.53
CA ARG A 42 10.67 6.89 -8.73
C ARG A 42 9.46 6.62 -7.84
N THR A 43 9.29 5.38 -7.38
CA THR A 43 8.11 4.94 -6.61
C THR A 43 8.46 4.63 -5.17
N ARG A 44 7.54 4.93 -4.25
CA ARG A 44 7.65 4.53 -2.85
C ARG A 44 6.63 3.44 -2.57
N ILE A 45 7.05 2.41 -1.84
CA ILE A 45 6.11 1.41 -1.31
C ILE A 45 5.55 2.02 -0.03
N LEU A 46 4.26 2.31 -0.05
CA LEU A 46 3.52 2.69 1.14
C LEU A 46 2.80 1.43 1.62
N GLU A 47 2.91 1.12 2.91
CA GLU A 47 1.98 0.16 3.51
C GLU A 47 0.58 0.78 3.42
N GLY A 48 -0.33 0.08 2.77
CA GLY A 48 -1.70 0.56 2.63
C GLY A 48 -2.41 0.48 3.98
N GLU A 49 -2.93 1.61 4.45
CA GLU A 49 -4.02 1.60 5.44
C GLU A 49 -5.31 1.17 4.72
N LEU A 50 -5.43 -0.12 4.44
CA LEU A 50 -6.67 -0.70 3.95
C LEU A 50 -7.05 -1.86 4.85
N ASN A 51 -7.17 -1.57 6.14
CA ASN A 51 -8.01 -2.38 7.02
C ASN A 51 -9.44 -1.87 6.82
N PHE A 52 -10.04 -2.21 5.68
CA PHE A 52 -11.47 -2.07 5.48
C PHE A 52 -12.13 -3.30 6.08
N GLU A 53 -13.01 -3.09 7.05
CA GLU A 53 -13.89 -4.15 7.53
C GLU A 53 -15.17 -4.16 6.69
N ASP A 54 -15.88 -5.29 6.65
CA ASP A 54 -17.10 -5.41 5.84
C ASP A 54 -18.18 -4.40 6.32
N GLU A 55 -18.11 -3.98 7.58
CA GLU A 55 -18.93 -2.96 8.23
C GLU A 55 -18.76 -1.56 7.61
N ASP A 56 -17.57 -1.22 7.11
CA ASP A 56 -17.29 0.08 6.49
C ASP A 56 -18.03 0.26 5.15
N LEU A 57 -18.53 -0.84 4.56
CA LEU A 57 -19.35 -0.82 3.36
C LEU A 57 -20.82 -0.48 3.65
N ILE A 58 -21.23 -0.50 4.92
CA ILE A 58 -22.61 -0.19 5.32
C ILE A 58 -22.79 1.34 5.25
N PRO A 59 -23.79 1.84 4.49
CA PRO A 59 -24.06 3.26 4.40
C PRO A 59 -24.35 3.88 5.77
N VAL A 60 -23.75 5.04 6.03
CA VAL A 60 -24.05 5.83 7.24
C VAL A 60 -25.41 6.50 7.05
N GLU A 61 -26.39 6.10 7.86
CA GLU A 61 -27.76 6.62 7.85
C GLU A 61 -28.05 7.42 9.14
N GLU A 62 -28.75 8.54 9.00
CA GLU A 62 -29.24 9.30 10.15
C GLU A 62 -30.47 8.61 10.76
N MET A 63 -30.31 8.12 12.00
CA MET A 63 -31.31 7.32 12.69
C MET A 63 -31.70 7.95 14.03
N ILE A 64 -32.98 7.82 14.39
CA ILE A 64 -33.49 8.16 15.71
C ILE A 64 -33.69 6.87 16.51
N VAL A 65 -33.05 6.81 17.68
CA VAL A 65 -33.22 5.74 18.66
C VAL A 65 -34.05 6.26 19.81
N THR A 66 -35.20 5.63 20.05
CA THR A 66 -36.11 5.98 21.16
C THR A 66 -36.12 4.87 22.20
N ILE A 67 -36.07 5.25 23.48
CA ILE A 67 -36.09 4.33 24.61
C ILE A 67 -37.28 4.63 25.53
N THR A 68 -38.06 3.58 25.73
CA THR A 68 -39.01 3.27 26.79
C THR A 68 -38.59 3.51 28.24
N ASN A 69 -39.37 4.16 29.11
CA ASN A 69 -39.21 3.95 30.56
C ASN A 69 -39.40 2.47 30.96
N THR A 70 -40.19 1.71 30.20
CA THR A 70 -40.36 0.24 30.38
C THR A 70 -39.35 -0.57 29.58
N GLY A 71 -38.33 0.06 29.00
CA GLY A 71 -37.21 -0.61 28.32
C GLY A 71 -37.43 -0.97 26.85
N TYR A 72 -38.49 -0.49 26.19
CA TYR A 72 -38.70 -0.73 24.76
C TYR A 72 -37.76 0.14 23.91
N ILE A 73 -37.02 -0.48 22.98
CA ILE A 73 -36.05 0.22 22.11
C ILE A 73 -36.54 0.14 20.66
N LYS A 74 -36.58 1.28 19.98
CA LYS A 74 -36.94 1.36 18.55
C LYS A 74 -35.97 2.27 17.79
N ARG A 75 -35.51 1.81 16.62
CA ARG A 75 -34.76 2.60 15.63
C ARG A 75 -35.65 2.95 14.44
N LEU A 76 -35.58 4.20 13.96
CA LEU A 76 -36.30 4.69 12.78
C LEU A 76 -35.41 5.68 12.03
N HIS A 77 -35.55 5.74 10.70
CA HIS A 77 -34.91 6.79 9.89
C HIS A 77 -35.44 8.17 10.29
N VAL A 78 -34.59 9.20 10.29
CA VAL A 78 -34.98 10.57 10.68
C VAL A 78 -36.21 11.05 9.90
N ASP A 79 -36.27 10.77 8.59
CA ASP A 79 -37.40 11.17 7.73
C ASP A 79 -38.74 10.54 8.12
N THR A 80 -38.70 9.39 8.79
CA THR A 80 -39.90 8.69 9.25
C THR A 80 -40.44 9.27 10.55
N TYR A 81 -39.60 9.99 11.31
CA TYR A 81 -39.96 10.56 12.60
C TYR A 81 -40.54 11.97 12.43
N LYS A 82 -41.87 12.06 12.36
CA LYS A 82 -42.55 13.37 12.36
C LYS A 82 -42.48 14.01 13.74
N SER A 83 -41.97 15.25 13.82
CA SER A 83 -41.99 16.03 15.05
C SER A 83 -43.43 16.22 15.54
N GLN A 84 -43.76 15.72 16.73
CA GLN A 84 -45.06 15.98 17.34
C GLN A 84 -44.96 17.27 18.18
N ARG A 85 -45.73 18.32 17.84
CA ARG A 85 -45.78 19.57 18.63
C ARG A 85 -46.58 19.36 19.92
N ARG A 86 -46.23 20.12 20.97
CA ARG A 86 -46.93 20.11 22.28
C ARG A 86 -48.44 20.32 22.07
N GLY A 87 -49.24 19.31 22.41
CA GLY A 87 -50.70 19.38 22.41
C GLY A 87 -51.44 18.21 21.74
N GLY A 88 -50.77 17.38 20.95
CA GLY A 88 -51.39 16.17 20.38
C GLY A 88 -51.10 14.95 21.25
N LYS A 89 -52.13 14.27 21.77
CA LYS A 89 -52.01 12.84 22.13
C LYS A 89 -51.54 12.07 20.88
N GLY A 90 -50.62 11.12 21.06
CA GLY A 90 -49.96 10.32 20.02
C GLY A 90 -50.87 9.81 18.90
N VAL A 91 -50.28 9.49 17.74
CA VAL A 91 -50.94 8.61 16.76
C VAL A 91 -51.27 7.31 17.50
N ILE A 92 -52.54 7.08 17.76
CA ILE A 92 -53.03 5.86 18.40
C ILE A 92 -52.75 4.74 17.40
N GLY A 93 -51.67 4.00 17.65
CA GLY A 93 -51.28 2.80 16.93
C GLY A 93 -51.69 1.54 17.68
N MET A 94 -52.97 1.49 18.08
CA MET A 94 -53.88 0.33 18.13
C MET A 94 -55.24 0.84 18.61
#